data_AF-A0A2V8M619-F1
#
_entry.id   AF-A0A2V8M619-F1
#
_cell.length_a   1.000
_cell.length_b   1.000
_cell.length_c   1.000
_cell.angle_alpha   90.00
_cell.angle_beta   90.00
_cell.angle_gamma   90.00
#
_symmetry.space_group_name_H-M   'P 1'
#
loop_
_entity.id
_entity.type
_entity.pdbx_description
1 polymer ?
#
loop_
_entity_poly.entity_id
_entity_poly.type
_entity_poly.pdbx_seq_one_letter_code
_entity_poly.pdbx_strand_id
1 'polypeptide(L)'
;MPEKQANKTGVGASDLDQSELAHSIIESLLDHTRVVSDLIALMAQALDQDTTKALTQTPQWQAYLESRRELERTRGDVEKFAKIMKQVGED
;
A
#
# COMPACT_ATOMS: atom_id res chain seq x y z
N MET A 1 -42.81 -22.35 23.02
CA MET A 1 -42.11 -21.63 21.93
C MET A 1 -40.84 -21.03 22.53
N PRO A 2 -39.67 -21.67 22.44
CA PRO A 2 -38.45 -21.15 23.03
C PRO A 2 -37.63 -20.31 22.04
N GLU A 3 -37.16 -19.18 22.58
CA GLU A 3 -35.83 -18.59 22.45
C GLU A 3 -35.27 -18.21 21.06
N LYS A 4 -35.37 -16.90 20.75
CA LYS A 4 -34.33 -16.16 20.03
C LYS A 4 -33.05 -16.19 20.88
N GLN A 5 -32.08 -17.04 20.55
CA GLN A 5 -30.71 -16.88 21.06
C GLN A 5 -29.89 -16.03 20.10
N ALA A 6 -29.27 -15.03 20.72
CA ALA A 6 -28.47 -13.98 20.13
C ALA A 6 -27.24 -14.55 19.42
N ASN A 7 -27.08 -14.20 18.15
CA ASN A 7 -25.79 -14.28 17.46
C ASN A 7 -24.95 -13.07 17.92
N LYS A 8 -24.20 -13.24 19.00
CA LYS A 8 -23.12 -12.31 19.37
C LYS A 8 -21.83 -13.11 19.53
N THR A 9 -20.74 -12.40 19.29
CA THR A 9 -19.33 -12.71 19.57
C THR A 9 -18.59 -13.61 18.58
N GLY A 10 -17.97 -12.95 17.60
CA GLY A 10 -16.86 -13.42 16.80
C GLY A 10 -16.13 -12.25 16.11
N VAL A 11 -16.09 -11.08 16.74
CA VAL A 11 -15.34 -9.90 16.29
C VAL A 11 -14.27 -9.67 17.34
N GLY A 12 -12.98 -9.75 17.00
CA GLY A 12 -11.93 -9.47 17.99
C GLY A 12 -10.51 -9.95 17.68
N ALA A 13 -10.32 -10.89 16.76
CA ALA A 13 -8.96 -11.34 16.37
C ALA A 13 -8.77 -11.30 14.84
N SER A 14 -9.70 -11.89 14.09
CA SER A 14 -9.72 -11.89 12.61
C SER A 14 -9.52 -10.50 12.00
N ASP A 15 -10.20 -9.49 12.53
CA ASP A 15 -10.26 -8.17 11.90
C ASP A 15 -9.00 -7.33 12.20
N LEU A 16 -8.37 -7.55 13.35
CA LEU A 16 -7.07 -6.98 13.70
C LEU A 16 -5.97 -7.66 12.87
N ASP A 17 -6.01 -8.98 12.76
CA ASP A 17 -5.06 -9.76 11.94
C ASP A 17 -5.13 -9.34 10.45
N GLN A 18 -6.34 -9.08 9.94
CA GLN A 18 -6.53 -8.59 8.56
C GLN A 18 -5.99 -7.17 8.37
N SER A 19 -6.17 -6.29 9.35
CA SER A 19 -5.63 -4.92 9.33
C SER A 19 -4.09 -4.94 9.34
N GLU A 20 -3.47 -5.70 10.23
CA GLU A 20 -2.02 -5.86 10.31
C GLU A 20 -1.45 -6.48 9.02
N LEU A 21 -2.13 -7.49 8.46
CA LEU A 21 -1.75 -8.09 7.19
C LEU A 21 -1.80 -7.06 6.05
N ALA A 22 -2.87 -6.28 5.92
CA ALA A 22 -2.99 -5.24 4.89
C ALA A 22 -1.88 -4.18 5.01
N HIS A 23 -1.54 -3.78 6.24
CA HIS A 23 -0.40 -2.90 6.51
C HIS A 23 0.92 -3.50 6.05
N SER A 24 1.21 -4.75 6.42
CA SER A 24 2.46 -5.42 6.06
C SER A 24 2.63 -5.60 4.54
N ILE A 25 1.54 -5.90 3.82
CA ILE A 25 1.54 -6.04 2.35
C ILE A 25 1.91 -4.70 1.70
N ILE A 26 1.26 -3.61 2.12
CA ILE A 26 1.52 -2.29 1.53
C ILE A 26 2.92 -1.80 1.88
N GLU A 27 3.37 -2.01 3.11
CA GLU A 27 4.71 -1.63 3.53
C GLU A 27 5.77 -2.35 2.68
N SER A 28 5.60 -3.67 2.47
CA SER A 28 6.47 -4.43 1.57
C SER A 28 6.46 -3.91 0.12
N LEU A 29 5.30 -3.52 -0.41
CA LEU A 29 5.18 -2.97 -1.77
C LEU A 29 5.85 -1.59 -1.89
N LEU A 30 5.72 -0.74 -0.87
CA LEU A 30 6.38 0.56 -0.82
C LEU A 30 7.89 0.42 -0.72
N ASP A 31 8.38 -0.49 0.13
CA ASP A 31 9.80 -0.77 0.24
C ASP A 31 10.38 -1.32 -1.06
N HIS A 32 9.67 -2.23 -1.73
CA HIS A 32 10.07 -2.69 -3.05
C HIS A 32 10.17 -1.53 -4.04
N THR A 33 9.21 -0.61 -4.03
CA THR A 33 9.21 0.58 -4.89
C THR A 33 10.38 1.54 -4.58
N ARG A 34 10.80 1.65 -3.32
CA ARG A 34 11.99 2.43 -2.92
C ARG A 34 13.26 1.80 -3.49
N VAL A 35 13.45 0.49 -3.30
CA VAL A 35 14.61 -0.24 -3.86
C VAL A 35 14.69 -0.10 -5.38
N VAL A 36 13.55 -0.18 -6.08
CA VAL A 36 13.50 0.04 -7.53
C VAL A 36 13.86 1.49 -7.89
N SER A 37 13.41 2.49 -7.09
CA SER A 37 13.78 3.89 -7.29
C SER A 37 15.29 4.11 -7.16
N ASP A 38 15.92 3.49 -6.17
CA ASP A 38 17.35 3.57 -5.94
C ASP A 38 18.13 2.91 -7.08
N LEU A 39 17.66 1.75 -7.55
CA LEU A 39 18.24 1.09 -8.73
C LEU A 39 18.13 1.97 -9.98
N ILE A 40 17.00 2.63 -10.20
CA ILE A 40 16.82 3.59 -11.30
C ILE A 40 17.82 4.75 -11.17
N ALA A 41 18.03 5.29 -9.97
CA ALA A 41 18.99 6.35 -9.73
C ALA A 41 20.44 5.90 -10.00
N LEU A 42 20.79 4.66 -9.67
CA LEU A 42 22.09 4.06 -10.02
C LEU A 42 22.23 3.85 -11.53
N MET A 43 21.18 3.37 -12.20
CA MET A 43 21.18 3.22 -13.66
C MET A 43 21.33 4.58 -14.35
N ALA A 44 20.68 5.63 -13.85
CA ALA A 44 20.81 6.99 -14.39
C ALA A 44 22.24 7.55 -14.28
N GLN A 45 23.02 7.12 -13.28
CA GLN A 45 24.45 7.47 -13.17
C GLN A 45 25.33 6.72 -14.18
N ALA A 46 24.90 5.53 -14.60
CA ALA A 46 25.61 4.71 -15.59
C ALA A 46 25.26 5.10 -17.04
N LEU A 47 24.11 5.74 -17.25
CA LEU A 47 23.68 6.26 -18.54
C LEU A 47 24.22 7.68 -18.77
N ASP A 48 24.38 8.06 -20.03
CA ASP A 48 24.67 9.44 -20.38
C ASP A 48 23.45 10.35 -20.11
N GLN A 49 23.71 11.65 -20.01
CA GLN A 49 22.71 12.64 -19.63
C GLN A 49 21.57 12.76 -20.65
N ASP A 50 21.85 12.57 -21.94
CA ASP A 50 20.85 12.72 -23.00
C ASP A 50 19.93 11.50 -23.04
N THR A 51 20.48 10.30 -22.88
CA THR A 51 19.70 9.06 -22.71
C THR A 51 18.81 9.13 -21.47
N THR A 52 19.32 9.63 -20.35
CA THR A 52 18.54 9.81 -19.12
C THR A 52 17.38 10.79 -19.34
N LYS A 53 17.63 11.94 -19.98
CA LYS A 53 16.58 12.91 -20.32
C LYS A 53 15.51 12.29 -21.21
N ALA A 54 15.91 11.60 -22.27
CA ALA A 54 14.98 10.93 -23.18
C ALA A 54 14.10 9.92 -22.44
N LEU A 55 14.68 9.12 -21.53
CA LEU A 55 13.96 8.15 -20.72
C LEU A 55 12.90 8.82 -19.82
N THR A 56 13.23 9.94 -19.17
CA THR A 56 12.28 10.67 -18.32
C THR A 56 11.12 11.34 -19.08
N GLN A 57 11.23 11.48 -20.40
CA GLN A 57 10.18 12.02 -21.26
C GLN A 57 9.24 10.94 -21.80
N THR A 58 9.54 9.67 -21.55
CA THR A 58 8.70 8.56 -22.03
C THR A 58 7.38 8.45 -21.25
N PRO A 59 6.30 7.95 -21.89
CA PRO A 59 5.07 7.61 -21.18
C PRO A 59 5.27 6.60 -20.05
N GLN A 60 6.23 5.68 -20.20
CA GLN A 60 6.57 4.67 -19.21
C GLN A 60 7.10 5.30 -17.92
N TRP A 61 7.91 6.35 -18.02
CA TRP A 61 8.38 7.10 -16.87
C TRP A 61 7.23 7.79 -16.12
N GLN A 62 6.30 8.40 -16.86
CA GLN A 62 5.12 9.01 -16.25
C GLN A 62 4.23 7.97 -15.55
N ALA A 63 4.00 6.82 -16.19
CA ALA A 63 3.25 5.71 -15.60
C ALA A 63 3.92 5.18 -14.32
N TYR A 64 5.25 5.07 -14.28
CA TYR A 64 5.99 4.71 -13.07
C TYR A 64 5.80 5.73 -11.95
N LEU A 65 5.92 7.03 -12.24
CA LEU A 65 5.71 8.09 -11.24
C LEU A 65 4.28 8.13 -10.73
N GLU A 66 3.29 7.89 -11.59
CA GLU A 66 1.88 7.80 -11.23
C GLU A 66 1.61 6.60 -10.34
N SER A 67 2.05 5.40 -10.74
CA SER A 67 1.92 4.17 -9.95
C SER A 67 2.52 4.33 -8.56
N ARG A 68 3.69 4.97 -8.44
CA ARG A 68 4.30 5.27 -7.14
C ARG A 68 3.43 6.19 -6.27
N ARG A 69 2.80 7.22 -6.86
CA ARG A 69 1.89 8.12 -6.13
C ARG A 69 0.61 7.40 -5.70
N GLU A 70 0.07 6.53 -6.54
CA GLU A 70 -1.11 5.72 -6.20
C GLU A 70 -0.82 4.76 -5.05
N LEU A 71 0.37 4.14 -5.01
CA LEU A 71 0.78 3.27 -3.91
C LEU A 71 0.83 4.02 -2.56
N GLU A 72 1.42 5.22 -2.55
CA GLU A 72 1.48 6.07 -1.34
C GLU A 72 0.07 6.51 -0.88
N ARG A 73 -0.84 6.79 -1.81
CA ARG A 73 -2.25 7.05 -1.47
C ARG A 73 -2.93 5.81 -0.89
N THR A 74 -2.71 4.65 -1.50
CA THR A 74 -3.27 3.37 -1.07
C THR A 74 -2.86 3.05 0.36
N ARG A 75 -1.63 3.36 0.76
CA ARG A 75 -1.20 3.28 2.16
C ARG A 75 -2.06 4.13 3.08
N GLY A 76 -2.27 5.40 2.74
CA GLY A 76 -3.11 6.28 3.55
C GLY A 76 -4.55 5.80 3.64
N ASP A 77 -5.08 5.16 2.60
CA ASP A 77 -6.43 4.61 2.60
C ASP A 77 -6.53 3.32 3.44
N VAL A 78 -5.50 2.47 3.43
CA VAL A 78 -5.43 1.32 4.35
C VAL A 78 -5.25 1.74 5.80
N GLU A 79 -4.46 2.78 6.08
CA GLU A 79 -4.36 3.36 7.43
C GLU A 79 -5.73 3.87 7.95
N LYS A 80 -6.55 4.47 7.09
CA LYS A 80 -7.92 4.88 7.45
C LYS A 80 -8.83 3.67 7.64
N PHE A 81 -8.77 2.70 6.73
CA PHE A 81 -9.56 1.47 6.80
C PHE A 81 -9.28 0.71 8.10
N ALA A 82 -8.01 0.51 8.45
CA ALA A 82 -7.56 -0.09 9.70
C ALA A 82 -8.13 0.62 10.94
N LYS A 83 -8.10 1.96 10.95
CA LYS A 83 -8.68 2.77 12.05
C LYS A 83 -10.18 2.56 12.18
N ILE A 84 -10.92 2.54 11.07
CA ILE A 84 -12.36 2.32 11.05
C ILE A 84 -12.69 0.91 11.57
N MET A 85 -11.97 -0.11 11.10
CA MET A 85 -12.16 -1.49 11.55
C MET A 85 -11.92 -1.65 13.05
N LYS A 86 -10.90 -0.99 13.60
CA LYS A 86 -10.64 -1.00 15.04
C LYS A 86 -11.78 -0.36 15.84
N GLN A 87 -12.33 0.77 15.36
CA GLN A 87 -13.46 1.44 16.02
C GLN A 87 -14.73 0.59 16.00
N VAL A 88 -15.02 -0.07 14.88
CA VAL A 88 -16.19 -0.96 14.75
C VAL A 88 -16.06 -2.24 15.58
N GLY A 89 -14.84 -2.73 15.81
CA GLY A 89 -14.59 -3.89 16.67
C GLY A 89 -14.61 -3.59 18.18
N GLU A 90 -14.53 -2.32 18.59
CA GLU A 90 -14.56 -1.88 19.98
C GLU A 90 -16.01 -1.55 20.48
N ASP A 91 -17.00 -1.44 19.58
CA ASP A 91 -18.45 -1.21 19.84
C ASP A 91 -19.29 -2.51 19.89
#